data_AF-A0A7C4H6Z2-F1
#
_entry.id   AF-A0A7C4H6Z2-F1
#
_cell.length_a   1.000
_cell.length_b   1.000
_cell.length_c   1.000
_cell.angle_alpha   90.00
_cell.angle_beta   90.00
_cell.angle_gamma   90.00
#
_symmetry.space_group_name_H-M   'P 1'
#
loop_
_entity.id
_entity.type
_entity.pdbx_description
1 polymer ?
#
loop_
_entity_poly.entity_id
_entity_poly.type
_entity_poly.pdbx_seq_one_letter_code
_entity_poly.pdbx_strand_id
1 'polypeptide(L)'
;MLSEDAVALMMSTAYSAPYIDDVDNRYILSSAEVMKLTEMYENEAREYVVLNGIKLMSANRLSEDAYILCSNMLIHIGRFNRGYVPSDEILKYRKLCLDMVSLHTHPIPLPLPTLEDIISTQQVGYNTECVLSKIGKYNAKMICIEPTKDWNRILNSMEFFTEIVYKLVDKYIVVEDEFSIRFVPYPSEDRLQAIENEFIRILKGDAYIDIVILDMKLSEYTRITW
;
A
#
# COMPACT_ATOMS: atom_id res chain seq x y z
N MET A 1 -6.47 -6.23 17.87
CA MET A 1 -7.54 -5.60 17.06
C MET A 1 -7.80 -4.18 17.58
N LEU A 2 -7.96 -3.19 16.69
CA LEU A 2 -7.99 -1.76 17.05
C LEU A 2 -9.31 -1.33 17.73
N SER A 3 -9.27 -0.34 18.63
CA SER A 3 -10.48 0.30 19.18
C SER A 3 -11.16 1.20 18.14
N GLU A 4 -12.45 1.52 18.34
CA GLU A 4 -13.16 2.46 17.44
C GLU A 4 -12.51 3.84 17.39
N ASP A 5 -12.06 4.36 18.54
CA ASP A 5 -11.36 5.65 18.59
C ASP A 5 -10.04 5.62 17.81
N ALA A 6 -9.29 4.52 17.90
CA ALA A 6 -8.07 4.31 17.13
C ALA A 6 -8.35 4.26 15.63
N VAL A 7 -9.37 3.52 15.22
CA VAL A 7 -9.82 3.44 13.81
C VAL A 7 -10.21 4.82 13.29
N ALA A 8 -11.05 5.55 14.02
CA ALA A 8 -11.49 6.89 13.63
C ALA A 8 -10.29 7.86 13.49
N LEU A 9 -9.35 7.81 14.43
CA LEU A 9 -8.15 8.64 14.40
C LEU A 9 -7.26 8.31 13.19
N MET A 10 -7.00 7.03 12.94
CA MET A 10 -6.20 6.57 11.79
C MET A 10 -6.86 6.92 10.46
N MET A 11 -8.17 6.68 10.33
CA MET A 11 -8.94 7.01 9.12
C MET A 11 -9.00 8.51 8.83
N SER A 12 -8.88 9.37 9.85
CA SER A 12 -8.80 10.82 9.63
C SER A 12 -7.61 11.24 8.74
N THR A 13 -6.55 10.43 8.66
CA THR A 13 -5.41 10.69 7.77
C THR A 13 -5.76 10.58 6.29
N ALA A 14 -6.85 9.89 5.94
CA ALA A 14 -7.32 9.76 4.55
C ALA A 14 -7.53 11.12 3.87
N TYR A 15 -7.94 12.15 4.61
CA TYR A 15 -8.20 13.48 4.04
C TYR A 15 -6.91 14.14 3.50
N SER A 16 -5.77 13.90 4.13
CA SER A 16 -4.47 14.45 3.74
C SER A 16 -3.59 13.48 2.95
N ALA A 17 -3.97 12.20 2.89
CA ALA A 17 -3.17 11.15 2.28
C ALA A 17 -2.80 11.49 0.83
N PRO A 18 -1.52 11.32 0.44
CA PRO A 18 -1.07 11.48 -0.94
C PRO A 18 -1.83 10.49 -1.83
N TYR A 19 -2.18 10.95 -3.02
CA TYR A 19 -2.93 10.14 -3.97
C TYR A 19 -2.64 10.60 -5.38
N ILE A 20 -2.37 9.63 -6.23
CA ILE A 20 -2.26 9.83 -7.66
C ILE A 20 -3.68 9.72 -8.23
N ASP A 21 -4.36 10.87 -8.21
CA ASP A 21 -5.68 11.05 -8.81
C ASP A 21 -5.59 11.12 -10.35
N ASP A 22 -6.63 10.63 -11.02
CA ASP A 22 -6.86 10.72 -12.47
C ASP A 22 -5.57 10.61 -13.29
N VAL A 23 -4.90 9.46 -13.20
CA VAL A 23 -3.73 9.17 -14.03
C VAL A 23 -4.15 9.24 -15.49
N ASP A 24 -3.61 10.22 -16.21
CA ASP A 24 -3.76 10.33 -17.65
C ASP A 24 -3.33 8.99 -18.29
N ASN A 25 -4.17 8.45 -19.18
CA ASN A 25 -3.95 7.17 -19.86
C ASN A 25 -2.56 7.08 -20.53
N ARG A 26 -1.93 8.21 -20.85
CA ARG A 26 -0.54 8.26 -21.35
C ARG A 26 0.50 7.72 -20.38
N TYR A 27 0.20 7.56 -19.09
CA TYR A 27 1.12 6.96 -18.11
C TYR A 27 0.75 5.51 -17.76
N ILE A 28 -0.31 4.96 -18.38
CA ILE A 28 -0.87 3.65 -18.03
C ILE A 28 -0.49 2.62 -19.09
N LEU A 29 -0.07 1.44 -18.63
CA LEU A 29 0.05 0.23 -19.43
C LEU A 29 -0.96 -0.82 -18.96
N SER A 30 -1.41 -1.66 -19.88
CA SER A 30 -2.15 -2.87 -19.54
C SER A 30 -1.23 -3.94 -18.94
N SER A 31 -1.82 -4.87 -18.20
CA SER A 31 -1.11 -6.04 -17.66
C SER A 31 -0.36 -6.85 -18.74
N ALA A 32 -0.97 -7.02 -19.92
CA ALA A 32 -0.33 -7.75 -21.03
C ALA A 32 0.92 -7.03 -21.57
N GLU A 33 0.89 -5.69 -21.62
CA GLU A 33 2.06 -4.89 -22.03
C GLU A 33 3.16 -4.98 -20.98
N VAL A 34 2.83 -4.89 -19.68
CA VAL A 34 3.81 -5.02 -18.60
C VAL A 34 4.48 -6.39 -18.62
N MET A 35 3.73 -7.48 -18.77
CA MET A 35 4.30 -8.83 -18.87
C MET A 35 5.31 -8.94 -20.00
N LYS A 36 4.98 -8.40 -21.18
CA LYS A 36 5.89 -8.35 -22.32
C LYS A 36 7.15 -7.54 -22.01
N LEU A 37 7.03 -6.42 -21.31
CA LEU A 37 8.16 -5.55 -20.97
C LEU A 37 9.07 -6.13 -19.89
N THR A 38 8.52 -6.90 -18.95
CA THR A 38 9.31 -7.58 -17.91
C THR A 38 10.19 -8.70 -18.46
N GLU A 39 9.93 -9.17 -19.69
CA GLU A 39 10.76 -10.14 -20.42
C GLU A 39 11.88 -9.49 -21.23
N MET A 40 11.93 -8.16 -21.30
CA MET A 40 12.92 -7.40 -22.08
C MET A 40 14.05 -6.85 -21.20
N TYR A 41 15.17 -6.49 -21.83
CA TYR A 41 16.16 -5.69 -21.14
C TYR A 41 15.60 -4.28 -20.86
N GLU A 42 16.02 -3.67 -19.76
CA GLU A 42 15.45 -2.40 -19.29
C GLU A 42 15.54 -1.27 -20.33
N ASN A 43 16.65 -1.19 -21.06
CA ASN A 43 16.82 -0.21 -22.14
C ASN A 43 15.81 -0.43 -23.29
N GLU A 44 15.55 -1.68 -23.65
CA GLU A 44 14.58 -2.04 -24.68
C GLU A 44 13.15 -1.73 -24.23
N ALA A 45 12.83 -2.04 -22.97
CA ALA A 45 11.54 -1.72 -22.38
C ALA A 45 11.31 -0.20 -22.35
N ARG A 46 12.34 0.58 -21.97
CA ARG A 46 12.28 2.05 -21.96
C ARG A 46 12.09 2.62 -23.37
N GLU A 47 12.83 2.12 -24.36
CA GLU A 47 12.64 2.51 -25.76
C GLU A 47 11.23 2.18 -26.26
N TYR A 48 10.72 0.98 -25.95
CA TYR A 48 9.36 0.59 -26.30
C TYR A 48 8.32 1.56 -25.73
N VAL A 49 8.41 1.89 -24.44
CA VAL A 49 7.49 2.81 -23.76
C VAL A 49 7.48 4.17 -24.46
N VAL A 50 8.67 4.75 -24.73
CA VAL A 50 8.80 6.06 -25.36
C VAL A 50 8.28 6.05 -26.81
N LEU A 51 8.63 5.02 -27.60
CA LEU A 51 8.22 4.90 -29.00
C LEU A 51 6.70 4.71 -29.17
N ASN A 52 6.03 4.12 -28.18
CA ASN A 52 4.57 3.97 -28.17
C ASN A 52 3.85 5.19 -27.56
N GLY A 53 4.56 6.29 -27.30
CA GLY A 53 3.98 7.54 -26.81
C GLY A 53 3.55 7.49 -25.34
N ILE A 54 3.99 6.49 -24.59
CA ILE A 54 3.74 6.35 -23.16
C ILE A 54 4.73 7.26 -22.42
N LYS A 55 4.20 8.07 -21.51
CA LYS A 55 4.95 8.99 -20.67
C LYS A 55 5.40 8.30 -19.39
N LEU A 56 6.58 8.70 -18.93
CA LEU A 56 7.16 8.26 -17.68
C LEU A 56 6.78 9.23 -16.57
N MET A 57 6.14 8.72 -15.52
CA MET A 57 5.81 9.51 -14.34
C MET A 57 7.02 9.60 -13.43
N SER A 58 7.34 10.77 -12.88
CA SER A 58 8.44 10.88 -11.90
C SER A 58 8.12 10.09 -10.63
N ALA A 59 9.07 9.28 -10.14
CA ALA A 59 8.97 8.56 -8.86
C ALA A 59 8.70 9.46 -7.65
N ASN A 60 9.01 10.76 -7.74
CA ASN A 60 8.68 11.73 -6.69
C ASN A 60 7.17 11.93 -6.51
N ARG A 61 6.33 11.44 -7.43
CA ARG A 61 4.86 11.42 -7.26
C ARG A 61 4.37 10.24 -6.40
N LEU A 62 5.21 9.24 -6.16
CA LEU A 62 4.95 8.14 -5.24
C LEU A 62 5.29 8.60 -3.81
N SER A 63 4.49 9.52 -3.28
CA SER A 63 4.64 9.98 -1.90
C SER A 63 3.82 9.14 -0.95
N GLU A 64 4.36 8.87 0.23
CA GLU A 64 3.72 8.11 1.32
C GLU A 64 3.86 8.88 2.62
N ASP A 65 2.76 9.01 3.36
CA ASP A 65 2.80 9.48 4.74
C ASP A 65 2.95 8.28 5.67
N ALA A 66 3.78 8.41 6.71
CA ALA A 66 3.93 7.39 7.75
C ALA A 66 3.53 7.94 9.12
N TYR A 67 2.88 7.09 9.90
CA TYR A 67 2.33 7.38 11.21
C TYR A 67 2.57 6.22 12.17
N ILE A 68 2.63 6.56 13.45
CA ILE A 68 2.62 5.57 14.54
C ILE A 68 1.45 5.92 15.45
N LEU A 69 0.56 4.96 15.69
CA LEU A 69 -0.41 5.07 16.75
C LEU A 69 0.20 4.50 18.03
N CYS A 70 0.31 5.37 19.04
CA CYS A 70 0.72 5.01 20.38
C CYS A 70 -0.40 5.24 21.38
N SER A 71 -0.99 4.15 21.88
CA SER A 71 -2.24 4.20 22.65
C SER A 71 -3.34 4.94 21.86
N ASN A 72 -3.66 6.19 22.24
CA ASN A 72 -4.65 7.03 21.56
C ASN A 72 -4.03 8.27 20.89
N MET A 73 -2.71 8.30 20.72
CA MET A 73 -2.00 9.39 20.07
C MET A 73 -1.47 8.93 18.73
N LEU A 74 -1.93 9.56 17.65
CA LEU A 74 -1.41 9.34 16.31
C LEU A 74 -0.29 10.35 16.04
N ILE A 75 0.91 9.84 15.80
CA ILE A 75 2.11 10.63 15.57
C ILE A 75 2.44 10.56 14.09
N HIS A 76 2.41 11.70 13.40
CA HIS A 76 2.89 11.79 12.03
C HIS A 76 4.43 11.81 12.02
N ILE A 77 5.02 10.81 11.38
CA ILE A 77 6.47 10.64 11.27
C ILE A 77 7.00 11.52 10.14
N GLY A 78 6.33 11.49 8.99
CA GLY A 78 6.67 12.33 7.86
C GLY A 78 6.09 11.83 6.54
N ARG A 79 6.33 12.64 5.51
CA ARG A 79 6.06 12.32 4.11
C ARG A 79 7.35 11.93 3.42
N PHE A 80 7.36 10.76 2.82
CA PHE A 80 8.50 10.22 2.09
C PHE A 80 8.16 10.05 0.63
N ASN A 81 9.16 10.18 -0.25
CA ASN A 81 8.98 10.08 -1.69
C ASN A 81 9.62 8.80 -2.22
N ARG A 82 9.24 8.40 -3.43
CA ARG A 82 9.72 7.20 -4.13
C ARG A 82 9.27 5.88 -3.48
N GLY A 83 8.20 5.92 -2.68
CA GLY A 83 7.61 4.73 -2.03
C GLY A 83 8.55 4.06 -1.01
N TYR A 84 9.26 4.85 -0.20
CA TYR A 84 10.19 4.34 0.81
C TYR A 84 10.06 5.11 2.12
N VAL A 85 9.76 4.41 3.21
CA VAL A 85 9.75 4.95 4.57
C VAL A 85 11.00 4.46 5.32
N PRO A 86 11.94 5.35 5.71
CA PRO A 86 13.17 4.96 6.40
C PRO A 86 12.90 4.38 7.80
N SER A 87 13.33 3.14 8.07
CA SER A 87 13.11 2.47 9.36
C SER A 87 13.81 3.16 10.54
N ASP A 88 14.86 3.93 10.31
CA ASP A 88 15.57 4.68 11.34
C ASP A 88 14.76 5.87 11.87
N GLU A 89 13.99 6.55 11.02
CA GLU A 89 13.02 7.57 11.43
C GLU A 89 11.94 6.97 12.33
N ILE A 90 11.49 5.79 11.95
CA ILE A 90 10.47 5.01 12.66
C ILE A 90 10.98 4.53 14.04
N LEU A 91 12.20 3.98 14.11
CA LEU A 91 12.79 3.42 15.34
C LEU A 91 12.97 4.42 16.48
N LYS A 92 13.04 5.72 16.18
CA LYS A 92 13.14 6.79 17.20
C LYS A 92 11.97 6.75 18.19
N TYR A 93 10.80 6.29 17.75
CA TYR A 93 9.57 6.29 18.53
C TYR A 93 9.35 5.00 19.33
N ARG A 94 10.09 3.92 19.04
CA ARG A 94 9.98 2.63 19.75
C ARG A 94 10.22 2.73 21.25
N LYS A 95 11.07 3.66 21.70
CA LYS A 95 11.34 3.87 23.14
C LYS A 95 10.18 4.56 23.87
N LEU A 96 9.29 5.21 23.14
CA LEU A 96 8.19 5.99 23.69
C LEU A 96 6.89 5.20 23.75
N CYS A 97 6.81 4.08 23.03
CA CYS A 97 5.58 3.33 22.87
C CYS A 97 5.81 1.81 22.91
N LEU A 98 5.15 1.13 23.84
CA LEU A 98 5.28 -0.32 24.01
C LEU A 98 4.38 -1.10 23.04
N ASP A 99 3.16 -0.62 22.82
CA ASP A 99 2.21 -1.18 21.85
C ASP A 99 2.07 -0.22 20.68
N MET A 100 2.65 -0.60 19.54
CA MET A 100 2.72 0.26 18.36
C MET A 100 2.00 -0.38 17.19
N VAL A 101 1.14 0.44 16.59
CA VAL A 101 0.49 0.17 15.32
C VAL A 101 1.13 1.09 14.29
N SER A 102 1.66 0.49 13.24
CA SER A 102 2.17 1.21 12.07
C SER A 102 1.00 1.59 11.17
N LEU A 103 1.05 2.80 10.63
CA LEU A 103 0.17 3.21 9.54
C LEU A 103 1.00 3.95 8.51
N HIS A 104 0.96 3.51 7.25
CA HIS A 104 1.40 4.33 6.14
C HIS A 104 0.36 4.38 5.04
N THR A 105 0.53 5.36 4.15
CA THR A 105 -0.39 5.57 3.03
C THR A 105 0.24 5.13 1.73
N HIS A 106 -0.49 4.42 0.88
CA HIS A 106 -0.09 4.20 -0.51
C HIS A 106 -0.69 5.28 -1.43
N PRO A 107 0.09 5.82 -2.40
CA PRO A 107 -0.38 6.84 -3.34
C PRO A 107 -1.23 6.26 -4.47
N ILE A 108 -1.27 4.92 -4.58
CA ILE A 108 -2.05 4.14 -5.55
C ILE A 108 -3.20 3.43 -4.83
N PRO A 109 -4.30 3.07 -5.52
CA PRO A 109 -5.49 2.45 -4.93
C PRO A 109 -5.26 0.97 -4.56
N LEU A 110 -4.26 0.71 -3.72
CA LEU A 110 -3.88 -0.61 -3.23
C LEU A 110 -3.55 -0.53 -1.73
N PRO A 111 -4.56 -0.58 -0.84
CA PRO A 111 -4.41 -0.48 0.61
C PRO A 111 -3.94 -1.80 1.22
N LEU A 112 -2.89 -2.43 0.68
CA LEU A 112 -2.40 -3.73 1.17
C LEU A 112 -0.93 -3.63 1.56
N PRO A 113 -0.53 -4.18 2.72
CA PRO A 113 0.88 -4.23 3.09
C PRO A 113 1.65 -5.13 2.11
N THR A 114 2.79 -4.62 1.67
CA THR A 114 3.77 -5.34 0.87
C THR A 114 4.60 -6.28 1.75
N LEU A 115 5.38 -7.17 1.12
CA LEU A 115 6.35 -7.98 1.87
C LEU A 115 7.40 -7.11 2.58
N GLU A 116 7.80 -5.99 1.97
CA GLU A 116 8.76 -5.07 2.57
C GLU A 116 8.17 -4.40 3.82
N ASP A 117 6.89 -4.02 3.79
CA ASP A 117 6.18 -3.47 4.94
C ASP A 117 6.16 -4.48 6.09
N ILE A 118 5.82 -5.74 5.81
CA ILE A 118 5.79 -6.81 6.82
C ILE A 118 7.18 -7.04 7.42
N ILE A 119 8.24 -7.06 6.60
CA ILE A 119 9.63 -7.21 7.07
C ILE A 119 10.01 -6.02 7.95
N SER A 120 9.72 -4.79 7.51
CA SER A 120 10.01 -3.56 8.27
C SER A 120 9.31 -3.59 9.62
N THR A 121 8.02 -3.93 9.63
CA THR A 121 7.21 -4.04 10.83
C THR A 121 7.72 -5.10 11.79
N GLN A 122 8.16 -6.26 11.28
CA GLN A 122 8.80 -7.27 12.11
C GLN A 122 10.11 -6.77 12.73
N GLN A 123 10.97 -6.10 11.95
CA GLN A 123 12.27 -5.60 12.42
C GLN A 123 12.12 -4.49 13.45
N VAL A 124 11.19 -3.57 13.21
CA VAL A 124 10.84 -2.48 14.12
C VAL A 124 10.06 -2.99 15.34
N GLY A 125 9.41 -4.16 15.24
CA GLY A 125 8.69 -4.82 16.33
C GLY A 125 7.32 -4.21 16.58
N TYR A 126 6.58 -3.92 15.52
CA TYR A 126 5.19 -3.49 15.59
C TYR A 126 4.23 -4.65 15.76
N ASN A 127 3.11 -4.39 16.44
CA ASN A 127 2.07 -5.39 16.68
C ASN A 127 1.11 -5.48 15.50
N THR A 128 0.91 -4.38 14.79
CA THR A 128 -0.05 -4.27 13.70
C THR A 128 0.52 -3.41 12.61
N GLU A 129 0.31 -3.85 11.37
CA GLU A 129 0.66 -3.13 10.15
C GLU A 129 -0.63 -2.67 9.48
N CYS A 130 -0.77 -1.37 9.22
CA CYS A 130 -1.93 -0.81 8.54
C CYS A 130 -1.51 -0.02 7.31
N VAL A 131 -2.18 -0.28 6.19
CA VAL A 131 -2.01 0.49 4.96
C VAL A 131 -3.30 1.20 4.64
N LEU A 132 -3.23 2.51 4.46
CA LEU A 132 -4.34 3.32 4.00
C LEU A 132 -4.12 3.76 2.55
N SER A 133 -5.16 3.70 1.74
CA SER A 133 -5.12 4.26 0.39
C SER A 133 -6.45 4.90 0.01
N LYS A 134 -6.37 5.96 -0.79
CA LYS A 134 -7.53 6.44 -1.53
C LYS A 134 -7.80 5.50 -2.70
N ILE A 135 -8.99 4.90 -2.70
CA ILE A 135 -9.47 4.00 -3.75
C ILE A 135 -10.36 4.72 -4.78
N GLY A 136 -10.56 6.02 -4.58
CA GLY A 136 -11.21 6.93 -5.50
C GLY A 136 -11.23 8.34 -4.93
N LYS A 137 -11.83 9.29 -5.66
CA LYS A 137 -11.84 10.71 -5.28
C LYS A 137 -12.41 10.99 -3.89
N TYR A 138 -13.37 10.19 -3.44
CA TYR A 138 -14.11 10.39 -2.19
C TYR A 138 -14.15 9.15 -1.31
N ASN A 139 -13.34 8.13 -1.63
CA ASN A 139 -13.34 6.86 -0.91
C ASN A 139 -11.91 6.51 -0.53
N ALA A 140 -11.73 6.11 0.72
CA ALA A 140 -10.48 5.58 1.22
C ALA A 140 -10.72 4.22 1.89
N LYS A 141 -9.71 3.37 1.85
CA LYS A 141 -9.74 2.08 2.51
C LYS A 141 -8.44 1.91 3.30
N MET A 142 -8.56 1.40 4.52
CA MET A 142 -7.44 0.99 5.35
C MET A 142 -7.57 -0.49 5.63
N ILE A 143 -6.47 -1.22 5.45
CA ILE A 143 -6.38 -2.63 5.82
C ILE A 143 -5.26 -2.77 6.85
N CYS A 144 -5.63 -3.32 8.00
CA CYS A 144 -4.71 -3.64 9.08
C CYS A 144 -4.56 -5.14 9.23
N ILE A 145 -3.34 -5.59 9.48
CA ILE A 145 -3.04 -6.98 9.82
C ILE A 145 -2.28 -7.07 11.14
N GLU A 146 -2.67 -8.04 11.96
CA GLU A 146 -2.02 -8.40 13.22
C GLU A 146 -1.79 -9.91 13.23
N PRO A 147 -0.54 -10.39 13.39
CA PRO A 147 -0.27 -11.84 13.40
C PRO A 147 -0.95 -12.53 14.57
N THR A 148 -1.56 -13.70 14.32
CA THR A 148 -2.13 -14.53 15.38
C THR A 148 -1.05 -15.19 16.25
N LYS A 149 0.18 -15.29 15.71
CA LYS A 149 1.34 -15.88 16.39
C LYS A 149 2.59 -15.02 16.23
N ASP A 150 3.08 -14.89 15.01
CA ASP A 150 4.30 -14.15 14.68
C ASP A 150 4.31 -13.72 13.20
N TRP A 151 5.11 -12.71 12.89
CA TRP A 151 5.24 -12.16 11.54
C TRP A 151 5.86 -13.13 10.51
N ASN A 152 6.66 -14.12 10.93
CA ASN A 152 7.27 -15.06 9.99
C ASN A 152 6.21 -15.93 9.30
N ARG A 153 5.12 -16.27 10.00
CA ARG A 153 3.99 -16.97 9.38
C ARG A 153 3.33 -16.14 8.29
N ILE A 154 3.09 -14.86 8.55
CA ILE A 154 2.54 -13.94 7.55
C ILE A 154 3.47 -13.86 6.34
N LEU A 155 4.79 -13.70 6.55
CA LEU A 155 5.77 -13.67 5.46
C LEU A 155 5.73 -14.93 4.60
N ASN A 156 5.71 -16.11 5.22
CA ASN A 156 5.62 -17.38 4.49
C ASN A 156 4.33 -17.51 3.69
N SER A 157 3.19 -17.08 4.26
CA SER A 157 1.90 -17.11 3.57
C SER A 157 1.87 -16.11 2.40
N MET A 158 2.59 -15.00 2.50
CA MET A 158 2.65 -13.94 1.50
C MET A 158 3.72 -14.13 0.40
N GLU A 159 4.55 -15.18 0.47
CA GLU A 159 5.69 -15.41 -0.44
C GLU A 159 5.30 -15.31 -1.93
N PHE A 160 4.13 -15.85 -2.30
CA PHE A 160 3.63 -15.85 -3.67
C PHE A 160 2.55 -14.80 -3.94
N PHE A 161 2.25 -13.93 -2.98
CA PHE A 161 1.16 -12.96 -3.13
C PHE A 161 1.46 -11.93 -4.22
N THR A 162 2.72 -11.53 -4.37
CA THR A 162 3.15 -10.62 -5.44
C THR A 162 2.77 -11.14 -6.82
N GLU A 163 2.94 -12.43 -7.10
CA GLU A 163 2.52 -13.03 -8.38
C GLU A 163 1.01 -12.99 -8.60
N ILE A 164 0.23 -13.14 -7.52
CA ILE A 164 -1.23 -13.05 -7.57
C ILE A 164 -1.65 -11.61 -7.90
N VAL A 165 -1.03 -10.63 -7.24
CA VAL A 165 -1.24 -9.21 -7.56
C VAL A 165 -0.92 -8.96 -9.04
N TYR A 166 0.24 -9.42 -9.53
CA TYR A 166 0.61 -9.26 -10.94
C TYR A 166 -0.43 -9.81 -11.92
N LYS A 167 -1.03 -10.97 -11.59
CA LYS A 167 -2.06 -11.64 -12.42
C LYS A 167 -3.43 -10.96 -12.36
N LEU A 168 -3.77 -10.32 -11.24
CA LEU A 168 -5.10 -9.73 -11.01
C LEU A 168 -5.17 -8.25 -11.40
N VAL A 169 -4.06 -7.53 -11.33
CA VAL A 169 -4.00 -6.11 -11.71
C VAL A 169 -4.19 -5.97 -13.21
N ASP A 170 -5.10 -5.07 -13.61
CA ASP A 170 -5.43 -4.78 -15.01
C ASP A 170 -4.55 -3.67 -15.62
N LYS A 171 -4.07 -2.75 -14.80
CA LYS A 171 -3.35 -1.55 -15.22
C LYS A 171 -2.15 -1.24 -14.33
N TYR A 172 -1.13 -0.66 -14.93
CA TYR A 172 0.09 -0.24 -14.24
C TYR A 172 0.46 1.18 -14.65
N ILE A 173 0.93 1.98 -13.69
CA ILE A 173 1.57 3.26 -13.97
C ILE A 173 3.03 3.02 -14.29
N VAL A 174 3.52 3.63 -15.37
CA VAL A 174 4.96 3.64 -15.68
C VAL A 174 5.62 4.79 -14.95
N VAL A 175 6.53 4.45 -14.05
CA VAL A 175 7.27 5.39 -13.23
C VAL A 175 8.74 5.33 -13.57
N GLU A 176 9.41 6.48 -13.60
CA GLU A 176 10.85 6.60 -13.79
C GLU A 176 11.51 7.16 -12.53
N ASP A 177 12.56 6.47 -12.11
CA ASP A 177 13.56 6.91 -11.14
C ASP A 177 14.88 7.20 -11.89
N GLU A 178 15.88 7.76 -11.20
CA GLU A 178 17.12 8.27 -11.81
C GLU A 178 17.81 7.31 -12.78
N PHE A 179 17.64 6.00 -12.59
CA PHE A 179 18.29 4.97 -13.42
C PHE A 179 17.37 3.86 -13.88
N SER A 180 16.06 3.88 -13.57
CA SER A 180 15.17 2.78 -13.96
C SER A 180 13.72 3.12 -14.15
N ILE A 181 13.05 2.29 -14.96
CA ILE A 181 11.59 2.28 -15.07
C ILE A 181 11.00 1.23 -14.11
N ARG A 182 9.88 1.57 -13.47
CA ARG A 182 9.11 0.70 -12.59
C ARG A 182 7.65 0.67 -13.02
N PHE A 183 7.02 -0.49 -12.89
CA PHE A 183 5.59 -0.67 -13.17
C PHE A 183 4.84 -0.76 -11.86
N VAL A 184 4.11 0.30 -11.50
CA VAL A 184 3.39 0.39 -10.24
C VAL A 184 1.94 -0.07 -10.43
N PRO A 185 1.43 -1.04 -9.66
CA PRO A 185 0.04 -1.49 -9.76
C PRO A 185 -0.98 -0.35 -9.64
N TYR A 186 -2.00 -0.35 -10.49
CA TYR A 186 -3.08 0.62 -10.44
C TYR A 186 -4.42 -0.06 -10.75
N PRO A 187 -4.89 -0.97 -9.88
CA PRO A 187 -6.05 -1.80 -10.15
C PRO A 187 -7.33 -0.96 -10.27
N SER A 188 -8.24 -1.38 -11.15
CA SER A 188 -9.65 -0.98 -11.06
C SER A 188 -10.30 -1.52 -9.78
N GLU A 189 -11.43 -0.94 -9.37
CA GLU A 189 -12.15 -1.31 -8.14
C GLU A 189 -12.50 -2.81 -8.07
N ASP A 190 -13.01 -3.38 -9.17
CA ASP A 190 -13.30 -4.82 -9.25
C ASP A 190 -12.05 -5.68 -9.06
N ARG A 191 -10.90 -5.24 -9.61
CA ARG A 191 -9.62 -5.94 -9.46
C ARG A 191 -9.07 -5.80 -8.06
N LEU A 192 -9.20 -4.63 -7.45
CA LEU A 192 -8.83 -4.41 -6.06
C LEU A 192 -9.61 -5.36 -5.14
N GLN A 193 -10.93 -5.47 -5.31
CA GLN A 193 -11.74 -6.40 -4.52
C GLN A 193 -11.31 -7.86 -4.70
N ALA A 194 -10.95 -8.28 -5.92
CA ALA A 194 -10.42 -9.61 -6.17
C ALA A 194 -9.07 -9.85 -5.46
N ILE A 195 -8.16 -8.87 -5.48
CA ILE A 195 -6.87 -8.93 -4.80
C ILE A 195 -7.07 -9.03 -3.27
N GLU A 196 -7.97 -8.23 -2.71
CA GLU A 196 -8.31 -8.27 -1.28
C GLU A 196 -8.88 -9.62 -0.85
N ASN A 197 -9.74 -10.23 -1.67
CA ASN A 197 -10.27 -11.56 -1.38
C ASN A 197 -9.17 -12.63 -1.33
N GLU A 198 -8.20 -12.56 -2.25
CA GLU A 198 -7.04 -13.46 -2.22
C GLU A 198 -6.13 -13.19 -1.01
N PHE A 199 -5.92 -11.93 -0.66
CA PHE A 199 -5.17 -11.53 0.54
C PHE A 199 -5.79 -12.13 1.82
N ILE A 200 -7.10 -11.94 2.01
CA ILE A 200 -7.85 -12.50 3.14
C ILE A 200 -7.76 -14.03 3.15
N ARG A 201 -7.90 -14.66 1.98
CA ARG A 201 -7.84 -16.13 1.84
C ARG A 201 -6.47 -16.68 2.25
N ILE A 202 -5.39 -16.01 1.85
CA ILE A 202 -4.02 -16.41 2.12
C ILE A 202 -3.65 -16.27 3.59
N LEU A 203 -4.05 -15.15 4.21
CA LEU A 203 -3.73 -14.87 5.60
C LEU A 203 -4.70 -15.53 6.60
N LYS A 204 -5.70 -16.26 6.12
CA LYS A 204 -6.73 -16.89 6.94
C LYS A 204 -6.09 -17.82 7.99
N GLY A 205 -6.24 -17.43 9.26
CA GLY A 205 -5.73 -18.16 10.42
C GLY A 205 -4.31 -17.78 10.85
N ASP A 206 -3.56 -17.06 10.03
CA ASP A 206 -2.23 -16.54 10.37
C ASP A 206 -2.26 -15.07 10.80
N ALA A 207 -3.28 -14.31 10.38
CA ALA A 207 -3.50 -12.92 10.82
C ALA A 207 -4.97 -12.65 11.18
N TYR A 208 -5.18 -11.73 12.12
CA TYR A 208 -6.42 -10.95 12.22
C TYR A 208 -6.37 -9.84 11.18
N ILE A 209 -7.48 -9.64 10.46
CA ILE A 209 -7.55 -8.62 9.40
C ILE A 209 -8.69 -7.67 9.70
N ASP A 210 -8.40 -6.38 9.69
CA ASP A 210 -9.39 -5.32 9.89
C ASP A 210 -9.43 -4.42 8.66
N ILE A 211 -10.58 -4.36 8.01
CA ILE A 211 -10.82 -3.60 6.78
C ILE A 211 -11.79 -2.47 7.10
N VAL A 212 -11.34 -1.25 6.89
CA VAL A 212 -12.12 -0.04 7.14
C VAL A 212 -12.30 0.72 5.83
N ILE A 213 -13.54 0.99 5.46
CA ILE A 213 -13.91 1.73 4.25
C ILE A 213 -14.52 3.05 4.67
N LEU A 214 -13.95 4.17 4.26
CA LEU A 214 -14.42 5.53 4.57
C LEU A 214 -15.02 6.20 3.32
N ASP A 215 -16.27 6.63 3.44
CA ASP A 215 -16.86 7.64 2.57
C ASP A 215 -16.44 9.03 3.09
N MET A 216 -15.55 9.69 2.35
CA MET A 216 -14.97 10.98 2.73
C MET A 216 -15.96 12.15 2.56
N LYS A 217 -17.07 11.98 1.83
CA LYS A 217 -18.12 13.01 1.73
C LYS A 217 -19.03 12.97 2.93
N LEU A 218 -19.41 11.77 3.35
CA LEU A 218 -20.33 11.56 4.47
C LEU A 218 -19.61 11.56 5.82
N SER A 219 -18.29 11.40 5.83
CA SER A 219 -17.49 11.17 7.04
C SER A 219 -17.93 9.92 7.81
N GLU A 220 -18.40 8.91 7.08
CA GLU A 220 -18.90 7.65 7.62
C GLU A 220 -17.97 6.51 7.19
N TYR A 221 -17.72 5.56 8.09
CA TYR A 221 -16.96 4.37 7.75
C TYR A 221 -17.71 3.08 8.07
N THR A 222 -17.42 2.06 7.27
CA THR A 222 -17.81 0.67 7.52
C THR A 222 -16.57 -0.12 7.91
N ARG A 223 -16.71 -1.00 8.91
CA ARG A 223 -15.63 -1.83 9.43
C ARG A 223 -15.98 -3.31 9.31
N ILE A 224 -15.03 -4.09 8.82
CA ILE A 224 -15.17 -5.54 8.62
C ILE A 224 -13.92 -6.22 9.19
N THR A 225 -14.13 -7.15 10.13
CA THR A 225 -13.04 -7.90 10.78
C THR A 225 -13.11 -9.37 10.39
N TRP A 226 -11.96 -9.98 10.07
CA TRP A 226 -11.81 -11.39 9.68
C TRP A 226 -10.87 -12.15 10.61
#